data_AF-A0A954DJM3-F1
#
_entry.id   AF-A0A954DJM3-F1
#
_cell.length_a   1.000
_cell.length_b   1.000
_cell.length_c   1.000
_cell.angle_alpha   90.00
_cell.angle_beta   90.00
_cell.angle_gamma   90.00
#
_symmetry.space_group_name_H-M   'P 1'
#
loop_
_entity.id
_entity.type
_entity.pdbx_description
1 polymer ?
#
loop_
_entity_poly.entity_id
_entity_poly.type
_entity_poly.pdbx_seq_one_letter_code
_entity_poly.pdbx_strand_id
1 'polypeptide(L)'
;SDKGNPILKKAAQKAINYISQARNPYYAWRYQVPPNGDNDSSVTGWMVFALASARDAGLTISEDDFRGAIAWFDDATDTATGRTGYLEPNGLSARPEHLLDTYPAELTEAMTAVAMLCRVFVKDIVKDLPDQKEILEKGAELLLEKMPEWSDDGSTCDMYYWYYGSYAMFQMAAVKSRYWESWEKAMEKAILPNQRT
;
A
#
# COMPACT_ATOMS: atom_id res chain seq x y z
N SER A 1 -19.41 -19.76 17.45
CA SER A 1 -18.49 -19.60 16.31
C SER A 1 -19.35 -19.36 15.09
N ASP A 2 -19.42 -18.11 14.67
CA ASP A 2 -20.32 -17.65 13.60
C ASP A 2 -19.85 -18.26 12.28
N LYS A 3 -20.58 -19.27 11.80
CA LYS A 3 -20.30 -19.88 10.50
C LYS A 3 -20.70 -18.84 9.46
N GLY A 4 -19.75 -18.02 9.02
CA GLY A 4 -19.95 -16.86 8.15
C GLY A 4 -20.98 -17.11 7.04
N ASN A 5 -21.78 -16.09 6.74
CA ASN A 5 -22.93 -16.18 5.84
C ASN A 5 -22.53 -16.84 4.48
N PRO A 6 -23.10 -18.01 4.12
CA PRO A 6 -22.73 -18.74 2.91
C PRO A 6 -22.92 -17.94 1.61
N ILE A 7 -23.91 -17.04 1.58
CA ILE A 7 -24.16 -16.16 0.43
C ILE A 7 -23.01 -15.19 0.26
N LEU A 8 -22.53 -14.59 1.36
CA LEU A 8 -21.38 -13.68 1.35
C LEU A 8 -20.11 -14.41 0.95
N LYS A 9 -19.90 -15.66 1.40
CA LYS A 9 -18.74 -16.46 0.99
C LYS A 9 -18.68 -16.67 -0.53
N LYS A 10 -19.81 -17.05 -1.14
CA LYS A 10 -19.89 -17.26 -2.60
C LYS A 10 -19.70 -15.97 -3.39
N ALA A 11 -20.31 -14.87 -2.93
CA ALA A 11 -20.14 -13.56 -3.56
C ALA A 11 -18.68 -13.07 -3.46
N ALA A 12 -18.08 -13.19 -2.27
CA ALA A 12 -16.68 -12.83 -2.04
C ALA A 12 -15.73 -13.65 -2.92
N GLN A 13 -15.90 -14.98 -3.01
CA GLN A 13 -15.07 -15.80 -3.89
C GLN A 13 -15.17 -15.37 -5.36
N LYS A 14 -16.35 -14.98 -5.84
CA LYS A 14 -16.50 -14.45 -7.20
C LYS A 14 -15.75 -13.14 -7.41
N ALA A 15 -15.78 -12.25 -6.42
CA ALA A 15 -15.01 -11.00 -6.46
C ALA A 15 -13.51 -11.28 -6.50
N ILE A 16 -13.01 -12.22 -5.70
CA ILE A 16 -11.60 -12.64 -5.71
C ILE A 16 -11.19 -13.24 -7.06
N ASN A 17 -12.02 -14.11 -7.63
CA ASN A 17 -11.75 -14.66 -8.96
C ASN A 17 -11.71 -13.56 -10.04
N TYR A 18 -12.55 -12.53 -9.91
CA TYR A 18 -12.53 -11.38 -10.80
C TYR A 18 -11.25 -10.56 -10.66
N ILE A 19 -10.76 -10.33 -9.43
CA ILE A 19 -9.46 -9.69 -9.18
C ILE A 19 -8.35 -10.45 -9.91
N SER A 20 -8.27 -11.77 -9.75
CA SER A 20 -7.25 -12.58 -10.44
C SER A 20 -7.35 -12.48 -11.97
N GLN A 21 -8.57 -12.40 -12.53
CA GLN A 21 -8.78 -12.23 -13.98
C GLN A 21 -8.44 -10.83 -14.50
N ALA A 22 -8.55 -9.81 -13.66
CA ALA A 22 -8.25 -8.42 -13.99
C ALA A 22 -6.74 -8.11 -13.99
N ARG A 23 -5.90 -9.05 -13.50
CA ARG A 23 -4.46 -8.87 -13.40
C ARG A 23 -3.79 -9.00 -14.77
N ASN A 24 -2.83 -8.12 -15.06
CA ASN A 24 -1.93 -8.32 -16.18
C ASN A 24 -1.09 -9.60 -15.96
N PRO A 25 -0.98 -10.49 -16.97
CA PRO A 25 -0.19 -11.71 -16.84
C PRO A 25 1.22 -11.43 -16.32
N TYR A 26 1.64 -12.21 -15.31
CA TYR A 26 2.96 -12.10 -14.63
C TYR A 26 3.24 -10.78 -13.92
N TYR A 27 2.26 -9.89 -13.85
CA TYR A 27 2.44 -8.52 -13.37
C TYR A 27 1.24 -8.10 -12.52
N ALA A 28 0.83 -6.83 -12.55
CA ALA A 28 -0.09 -6.25 -11.58
C ALA A 28 -1.40 -5.72 -12.20
N TRP A 29 -2.02 -4.69 -11.60
CA TRP A 29 -3.36 -4.24 -11.93
C TRP A 29 -3.43 -2.76 -12.30
N ARG A 30 -4.47 -2.47 -13.09
CA ARG A 30 -5.04 -1.13 -13.27
C ARG A 30 -6.56 -1.26 -13.42
N TYR A 31 -7.18 -0.36 -14.17
CA TYR A 31 -8.63 -0.16 -14.22
C TYR A 31 -9.36 -1.01 -15.27
N GLN A 32 -8.66 -1.68 -16.19
CA GLN A 32 -9.28 -2.34 -17.35
C GLN A 32 -9.50 -3.84 -17.14
N VAL A 33 -10.65 -4.33 -17.62
CA VAL A 33 -10.95 -5.77 -17.74
C VAL A 33 -11.60 -6.02 -19.11
N PRO A 34 -10.99 -6.80 -20.03
CA PRO A 34 -9.73 -7.54 -19.86
C PRO A 34 -8.52 -6.61 -19.65
N PRO A 35 -7.45 -7.11 -19.00
CA PRO A 35 -6.24 -6.33 -18.77
C PRO A 35 -5.60 -5.89 -20.09
N ASN A 36 -5.05 -4.69 -20.12
CA ASN A 36 -4.52 -4.04 -21.32
C ASN A 36 -2.99 -3.82 -21.31
N GLY A 37 -2.29 -4.33 -20.29
CA GLY A 37 -0.85 -4.14 -20.08
C GLY A 37 -0.50 -3.03 -19.09
N ASP A 38 -1.42 -2.12 -18.77
CA ASP A 38 -1.14 -1.00 -17.87
C ASP A 38 -1.25 -1.39 -16.39
N ASN A 39 -0.42 -0.78 -15.55
CA ASN A 39 -0.37 -1.05 -14.11
C ASN A 39 -0.24 0.26 -13.33
N ASP A 40 -0.70 0.27 -12.09
CA ASP A 40 -0.37 1.32 -11.14
C ASP A 40 -0.24 0.78 -9.70
N SER A 41 0.60 1.44 -8.91
CA SER A 41 0.89 1.03 -7.52
C SER A 41 -0.31 1.12 -6.58
N SER A 42 -1.24 2.03 -6.85
CA SER A 42 -2.40 2.22 -5.96
C SER A 42 -3.39 1.08 -6.10
N VAL A 43 -3.85 0.78 -7.31
CA VAL A 43 -4.82 -0.28 -7.62
C VAL A 43 -4.21 -1.62 -7.26
N THR A 44 -2.92 -1.83 -7.58
CA THR A 44 -2.18 -3.03 -7.18
C THR A 44 -2.21 -3.21 -5.66
N GLY A 45 -1.98 -2.15 -4.89
CA GLY A 45 -2.10 -2.19 -3.43
C GLY A 45 -3.49 -2.65 -2.95
N TRP A 46 -4.55 -2.05 -3.48
CA TRP A 46 -5.93 -2.45 -3.16
C TRP A 46 -6.20 -3.93 -3.47
N MET A 47 -5.71 -4.44 -4.60
CA MET A 47 -5.89 -5.85 -4.97
C MET A 47 -5.14 -6.78 -4.03
N VAL A 48 -3.89 -6.44 -3.66
CA VAL A 48 -3.12 -7.20 -2.67
C VAL A 48 -3.84 -7.25 -1.31
N PHE A 49 -4.39 -6.13 -0.83
CA PHE A 49 -5.11 -6.11 0.44
C PHE A 49 -6.40 -6.92 0.41
N ALA A 50 -7.14 -6.87 -0.71
CA ALA A 50 -8.33 -7.68 -0.90
C ALA A 50 -8.00 -9.19 -0.92
N LEU A 51 -6.94 -9.57 -1.64
CA LEU A 51 -6.47 -10.96 -1.72
C LEU A 51 -5.90 -11.46 -0.39
N ALA A 52 -5.13 -10.65 0.33
CA ALA A 52 -4.63 -10.99 1.66
C ALA A 52 -5.79 -11.20 2.65
N SER A 53 -6.78 -10.29 2.65
CA SER A 53 -7.99 -10.44 3.47
C SER A 53 -8.79 -11.69 3.10
N ALA A 54 -8.84 -12.03 1.81
CA ALA A 54 -9.51 -13.23 1.32
C ALA A 54 -8.83 -14.52 1.82
N ARG A 55 -7.49 -14.55 1.84
CA ARG A 55 -6.72 -15.65 2.43
C ARG A 55 -7.07 -15.81 3.90
N ASP A 56 -7.07 -14.74 4.68
CA ASP A 56 -7.38 -14.77 6.11
C ASP A 56 -8.83 -15.22 6.37
N ALA A 57 -9.75 -14.92 5.44
CA ALA A 57 -11.12 -15.40 5.44
C ALA A 57 -11.29 -16.86 4.92
N GLY A 58 -10.21 -17.54 4.56
CA GLY A 58 -10.23 -18.92 4.05
C GLY A 58 -10.86 -19.06 2.66
N LEU A 59 -10.78 -18.02 1.83
CA LEU A 59 -11.11 -18.06 0.40
C LEU A 59 -9.93 -18.58 -0.41
N THR A 60 -10.22 -19.11 -1.59
CA THR A 60 -9.18 -19.56 -2.52
C THR A 60 -8.53 -18.34 -3.19
N ILE A 61 -7.20 -18.27 -3.08
CA ILE A 61 -6.35 -17.24 -3.67
C ILE A 61 -5.29 -17.91 -4.58
N SER A 62 -4.72 -17.15 -5.51
CA SER A 62 -3.57 -17.59 -6.32
C SER A 62 -2.29 -16.92 -5.82
N GLU A 63 -1.24 -17.68 -5.56
CA GLU A 63 0.08 -17.11 -5.24
C GLU A 63 0.65 -16.27 -6.40
N ASP A 64 0.29 -16.60 -7.64
CA ASP A 64 0.73 -15.86 -8.83
C ASP A 64 0.26 -14.41 -8.83
N ASP A 65 -0.87 -14.11 -8.18
CA ASP A 65 -1.37 -12.75 -8.05
C ASP A 65 -0.43 -11.92 -7.17
N PHE A 66 0.06 -12.50 -6.08
CA PHE A 66 1.01 -11.84 -5.20
C PHE A 66 2.40 -11.73 -5.81
N ARG A 67 2.86 -12.78 -6.53
CA ARG A 67 4.14 -12.72 -7.25
C ARG A 67 4.15 -11.62 -8.30
N GLY A 68 3.06 -11.48 -9.06
CA GLY A 68 2.91 -10.40 -10.03
C GLY A 68 2.88 -9.01 -9.38
N ALA A 69 2.24 -8.87 -8.21
CA ALA A 69 2.26 -7.64 -7.44
C ALA A 69 3.69 -7.27 -6.98
N ILE A 70 4.45 -8.25 -6.49
CA ILE A 70 5.84 -8.02 -6.06
C ILE A 70 6.72 -7.65 -7.26
N ALA A 71 6.58 -8.33 -8.40
CA ALA A 71 7.29 -7.96 -9.62
C ALA A 71 7.02 -6.49 -10.02
N TRP A 72 5.76 -6.05 -9.96
CA TRP A 72 5.44 -4.63 -10.16
C TRP A 72 6.12 -3.71 -9.16
N PHE A 73 6.04 -4.02 -7.86
CA PHE A 73 6.65 -3.16 -6.85
C PHE A 73 8.17 -3.17 -6.94
N ASP A 74 8.81 -4.25 -7.39
CA ASP A 74 10.25 -4.28 -7.66
C ASP A 74 10.61 -3.34 -8.80
N ASP A 75 9.82 -3.31 -9.87
CA ASP A 75 10.04 -2.39 -11.00
C ASP A 75 9.69 -0.93 -10.65
N ALA A 76 8.62 -0.70 -9.89
CA ALA A 76 8.14 0.63 -9.54
C ALA A 76 8.90 1.27 -8.37
N THR A 77 9.82 0.55 -7.71
CA THR A 77 10.59 1.07 -6.57
C THR A 77 12.03 1.38 -6.99
N ASP A 78 12.47 2.59 -6.70
CA ASP A 78 13.89 2.91 -6.79
C ASP A 78 14.65 2.23 -5.64
N THR A 79 15.53 1.30 -6.00
CA THR A 79 16.31 0.52 -5.02
C THR A 79 17.35 1.35 -4.28
N ALA A 80 17.75 2.53 -4.80
CA ALA A 80 18.68 3.41 -4.11
C ALA A 80 18.01 4.12 -2.92
N THR A 81 16.81 4.67 -3.13
CA THR A 81 16.09 5.48 -2.14
C THR A 81 15.02 4.71 -1.37
N GLY A 82 14.48 3.63 -1.93
CA GLY A 82 13.30 2.93 -1.42
C GLY A 82 11.97 3.57 -1.83
N ARG A 83 11.98 4.63 -2.64
CA ARG A 83 10.76 5.33 -3.08
C ARG A 83 10.03 4.51 -4.14
N THR A 84 8.71 4.34 -3.98
CA THR A 84 7.86 3.69 -4.99
C THR A 84 7.02 4.71 -5.72
N GLY A 85 7.06 4.69 -7.05
CA GLY A 85 6.24 5.57 -7.89
C GLY A 85 4.88 5.00 -8.25
N TYR A 86 4.03 5.87 -8.81
CA TYR A 86 2.67 5.49 -9.19
C TYR A 86 2.60 4.64 -10.48
N LEU A 87 3.33 5.03 -11.54
CA LEU A 87 3.38 4.30 -12.83
C LEU A 87 4.78 3.80 -13.20
N GLU A 88 5.82 4.36 -12.59
CA GLU A 88 7.20 4.11 -12.95
C GLU A 88 8.11 4.35 -11.73
N PRO A 89 9.29 3.72 -11.67
CA PRO A 89 10.27 4.00 -10.63
C PRO A 89 10.64 5.48 -10.61
N ASN A 90 10.87 6.03 -9.41
CA ASN A 90 11.08 7.47 -9.15
C ASN A 90 9.89 8.40 -9.49
N GLY A 91 8.76 7.86 -9.96
CA GLY A 91 7.54 8.64 -10.08
C GLY A 91 7.01 9.09 -8.71
N LEU A 92 6.27 10.19 -8.67
CA LEU A 92 5.57 10.61 -7.46
C LEU A 92 4.20 9.95 -7.37
N SER A 93 3.56 10.11 -6.21
CA SER A 93 2.16 9.69 -6.03
C SER A 93 1.25 10.47 -6.99
N ALA A 94 0.43 9.77 -7.79
CA ALA A 94 -0.51 10.47 -8.67
C ALA A 94 -1.62 11.18 -7.90
N ARG A 95 -2.06 12.32 -8.43
CA ARG A 95 -3.19 13.09 -7.91
C ARG A 95 -4.06 13.55 -9.08
N PRO A 96 -5.39 13.60 -8.92
CA PRO A 96 -6.24 14.35 -9.83
C PRO A 96 -5.76 15.79 -9.97
N GLU A 97 -5.82 16.36 -11.18
CA GLU A 97 -5.28 17.70 -11.47
C GLU A 97 -5.78 18.78 -10.49
N HIS A 98 -7.08 18.76 -10.17
CA HIS A 98 -7.71 19.69 -9.23
C HIS A 98 -7.22 19.57 -7.77
N LEU A 99 -6.45 18.54 -7.43
CA LEU A 99 -5.89 18.31 -6.10
C LEU A 99 -4.39 18.53 -6.03
N LEU A 100 -3.70 18.83 -7.14
CA LEU A 100 -2.24 19.00 -7.15
C LEU A 100 -1.78 20.15 -6.25
N ASP A 101 -2.49 21.27 -6.28
CA ASP A 101 -2.18 22.44 -5.45
C ASP A 101 -2.58 22.22 -3.98
N THR A 102 -3.62 21.41 -3.74
CA THR A 102 -4.14 21.13 -2.40
C THR A 102 -3.38 20.01 -1.71
N TYR A 103 -2.81 19.07 -2.44
CA TYR A 103 -2.05 17.93 -1.90
C TYR A 103 -0.84 17.65 -2.81
N PRO A 104 0.23 18.46 -2.70
CA PRO A 104 1.39 18.33 -3.56
C PRO A 104 2.02 16.94 -3.42
N ALA A 105 2.32 16.31 -4.56
CA ALA A 105 2.86 14.94 -4.59
C ALA A 105 4.23 14.80 -3.90
N GLU A 106 4.95 15.92 -3.73
CA GLU A 106 6.26 16.03 -3.05
C GLU A 106 6.16 15.96 -1.52
N LEU A 107 4.97 16.13 -0.96
CA LEU A 107 4.73 16.14 0.49
C LEU A 107 4.24 14.79 1.01
N THR A 108 4.24 13.76 0.17
CA THR A 108 3.65 12.45 0.48
C THR A 108 4.51 11.31 -0.04
N GLU A 109 4.51 10.21 0.71
CA GLU A 109 5.13 8.93 0.34
C GLU A 109 4.08 7.83 0.29
N ALA A 110 2.86 8.17 -0.16
CA ALA A 110 1.72 7.25 -0.15
C ALA A 110 1.98 5.94 -0.91
N MET A 111 2.57 6.02 -2.11
CA MET A 111 2.88 4.81 -2.89
C MET A 111 3.98 3.97 -2.25
N THR A 112 5.00 4.61 -1.67
CA THR A 112 6.03 3.94 -0.86
C THR A 112 5.39 3.19 0.31
N ALA A 113 4.49 3.84 1.06
CA ALA A 113 3.78 3.22 2.19
C ALA A 113 2.91 2.02 1.76
N VAL A 114 2.20 2.14 0.64
CA VAL A 114 1.41 1.04 0.06
C VAL A 114 2.30 -0.14 -0.32
N ALA A 115 3.40 0.11 -1.04
CA ALA A 115 4.34 -0.92 -1.46
C ALA A 115 4.97 -1.65 -0.25
N MET A 116 5.35 -0.91 0.79
CA MET A 116 5.85 -1.48 2.03
C MET A 116 4.85 -2.46 2.66
N LEU A 117 3.58 -2.07 2.78
CA LEU A 117 2.54 -2.95 3.31
C LEU A 117 2.31 -4.18 2.45
N CYS A 118 2.30 -4.03 1.12
CA CYS A 118 2.20 -5.17 0.23
C CYS A 118 3.36 -6.14 0.44
N ARG A 119 4.61 -5.66 0.49
CA ARG A 119 5.80 -6.48 0.76
C ARG A 119 5.69 -7.21 2.10
N VAL A 120 5.21 -6.54 3.15
CA VAL A 120 4.98 -7.17 4.47
C VAL A 120 3.93 -8.28 4.39
N PHE A 121 2.78 -8.03 3.77
CA PHE A 121 1.69 -9.01 3.70
C PHE A 121 2.03 -10.22 2.84
N VAL A 122 2.71 -10.00 1.72
CA VAL A 122 3.06 -11.10 0.82
C VAL A 122 4.09 -12.05 1.44
N LYS A 123 4.97 -11.57 2.32
CA LYS A 123 6.02 -12.39 2.96
C LYS A 123 5.49 -13.68 3.60
N ASP A 124 4.33 -13.62 4.26
CA ASP A 124 3.76 -14.80 4.92
C ASP A 124 2.90 -15.67 4.00
N ILE A 125 2.67 -15.21 2.77
CA ILE A 125 1.89 -15.89 1.72
C ILE A 125 2.85 -16.62 0.77
N VAL A 126 3.85 -15.91 0.25
CA VAL A 126 4.82 -16.41 -0.73
C VAL A 126 6.16 -16.62 -0.02
N LYS A 127 6.40 -17.87 0.40
CA LYS A 127 7.47 -18.27 1.34
C LYS A 127 8.89 -18.14 0.78
N ASP A 128 9.04 -18.16 -0.54
CA ASP A 128 10.31 -18.18 -1.28
C ASP A 128 10.70 -16.80 -1.84
N LEU A 129 10.03 -15.71 -1.41
CA LEU A 129 10.43 -14.37 -1.83
C LEU A 129 11.82 -13.99 -1.30
N PRO A 130 12.61 -13.23 -2.09
CA PRO A 130 13.84 -12.61 -1.60
C PRO A 130 13.59 -11.74 -0.38
N ASP A 131 14.63 -11.57 0.46
CA ASP A 131 14.54 -10.70 1.63
C ASP A 131 14.24 -9.25 1.23
N GLN A 132 13.19 -8.69 1.84
CA GLN A 132 12.69 -7.34 1.58
C GLN A 132 13.14 -6.33 2.64
N LYS A 133 13.94 -6.76 3.63
CA LYS A 133 14.30 -5.92 4.77
C LYS A 133 14.96 -4.59 4.37
N GLU A 134 15.92 -4.63 3.44
CA GLU A 134 16.64 -3.42 3.03
C GLU A 134 15.71 -2.37 2.40
N ILE A 135 14.84 -2.80 1.48
CA ILE A 135 13.93 -1.88 0.79
C ILE A 135 12.87 -1.32 1.74
N LEU A 136 12.40 -2.14 2.69
CA LEU A 136 11.47 -1.71 3.73
C LEU A 136 12.10 -0.68 4.69
N GLU A 137 13.37 -0.88 5.08
CA GLU A 137 14.07 0.11 5.91
C GLU A 137 14.28 1.43 5.18
N LYS A 138 14.66 1.40 3.90
CA LYS A 138 14.80 2.59 3.06
C LYS A 138 13.47 3.36 2.93
N GLY A 139 12.38 2.66 2.62
CA GLY A 139 11.04 3.26 2.58
C GLY A 139 10.63 3.86 3.92
N ALA A 140 10.94 3.19 5.04
CA ALA A 140 10.65 3.72 6.38
C ALA A 140 11.44 5.00 6.69
N GLU A 141 12.69 5.14 6.22
CA GLU A 141 13.41 6.42 6.34
C GLU A 141 12.72 7.54 5.55
N LEU A 142 12.27 7.27 4.31
CA LEU A 142 11.54 8.27 3.51
C LEU A 142 10.25 8.73 4.20
N LEU A 143 9.50 7.79 4.77
CA LEU A 143 8.28 8.13 5.53
C LEU A 143 8.60 9.01 6.76
N LEU A 144 9.76 8.82 7.41
CA LEU A 144 10.18 9.69 8.52
C LEU A 144 10.56 11.11 8.06
N GLU A 145 10.96 11.31 6.82
CA GLU A 145 11.19 12.65 6.26
C GLU A 145 9.87 13.38 5.95
N LYS A 146 8.77 12.62 5.82
CA LYS A 146 7.43 13.11 5.47
C LYS A 146 6.42 12.67 6.53
N MET A 147 6.74 12.89 7.80
CA MET A 147 5.85 12.52 8.90
C MET A 147 4.54 13.32 8.88
N PRO A 148 3.47 12.80 9.49
CA PRO A 148 2.21 13.51 9.65
C PRO A 148 2.39 14.86 10.34
N GLU A 149 1.95 15.92 9.65
CA GLU A 149 1.92 17.28 10.16
C GLU A 149 0.62 17.92 9.73
N TRP A 150 -0.11 18.53 10.65
CA TRP A 150 -1.32 19.26 10.30
C TRP A 150 -0.96 20.65 9.79
N SER A 151 -1.30 20.97 8.54
CA SER A 151 -1.16 22.31 7.99
C SER A 151 -2.51 23.02 7.90
N ASP A 152 -2.51 24.33 8.14
CA ASP A 152 -3.72 25.16 8.08
C ASP A 152 -4.33 25.23 6.67
N ASP A 153 -3.48 25.14 5.64
CA ASP A 153 -3.88 25.09 4.23
C ASP A 153 -4.29 23.69 3.75
N GLY A 154 -4.14 22.67 4.61
CA GLY A 154 -4.46 21.27 4.31
C GLY A 154 -3.44 20.53 3.44
N SER A 155 -2.38 21.19 2.95
CA SER A 155 -1.38 20.62 2.02
C SER A 155 -0.69 19.35 2.49
N THR A 156 -0.50 19.19 3.81
CA THR A 156 0.11 17.99 4.42
C THR A 156 -0.90 17.04 5.04
N CYS A 157 -2.19 17.42 5.07
CA CYS A 157 -3.30 16.66 5.65
C CYS A 157 -3.81 15.55 4.71
N ASP A 158 -2.89 14.80 4.12
CA ASP A 158 -3.18 13.68 3.23
C ASP A 158 -3.57 12.43 4.04
N MET A 159 -4.87 12.27 4.28
CA MET A 159 -5.42 11.17 5.07
C MET A 159 -5.16 9.79 4.42
N TYR A 160 -5.07 9.73 3.09
CA TYR A 160 -4.74 8.48 2.39
C TYR A 160 -3.31 8.07 2.73
N TYR A 161 -2.36 9.00 2.66
CA TYR A 161 -0.99 8.76 3.08
C TYR A 161 -0.90 8.43 4.56
N TRP A 162 -1.55 9.20 5.44
CA TRP A 162 -1.46 8.96 6.89
C TRP A 162 -2.00 7.60 7.28
N TYR A 163 -3.06 7.11 6.62
CA TYR A 163 -3.59 5.77 6.84
C TYR A 163 -2.54 4.69 6.49
N TYR A 164 -2.03 4.69 5.25
CA TYR A 164 -1.07 3.67 4.82
C TYR A 164 0.28 3.81 5.50
N GLY A 165 0.75 5.04 5.71
CA GLY A 165 1.99 5.35 6.42
C GLY A 165 1.92 4.88 7.86
N SER A 166 0.82 5.13 8.58
CA SER A 166 0.64 4.62 9.95
C SER A 166 0.70 3.10 9.98
N TYR A 167 0.00 2.44 9.07
CA TYR A 167 -0.02 0.98 9.08
C TYR A 167 1.35 0.40 8.69
N ALA A 168 2.04 0.97 7.70
CA ALA A 168 3.38 0.57 7.31
C ALA A 168 4.37 0.74 8.46
N MET A 169 4.41 1.91 9.08
CA MET A 169 5.34 2.22 10.18
C MET A 169 5.06 1.38 11.43
N PHE A 170 3.79 1.04 11.68
CA PHE A 170 3.42 0.09 12.74
C PHE A 170 4.03 -1.30 12.49
N GLN A 171 3.94 -1.85 11.27
CA GLN A 171 4.58 -3.12 10.93
C GLN A 171 6.12 -3.04 11.10
N MET A 172 6.70 -1.90 10.78
CA MET A 172 8.15 -1.67 10.88
C MET A 172 8.66 -1.59 12.32
N ALA A 173 7.79 -1.49 13.34
CA ALA A 173 8.18 -1.57 14.75
C ALA A 173 8.90 -2.88 15.08
N ALA A 174 8.54 -3.98 14.41
CA ALA A 174 9.19 -5.28 14.57
C ALA A 174 10.63 -5.31 14.01
N VAL A 175 10.98 -4.35 13.14
CA VAL A 175 12.33 -4.19 12.58
C VAL A 175 13.14 -3.21 13.43
N LYS A 176 12.62 -1.99 13.66
CA LYS A 176 13.19 -0.99 14.57
C LYS A 176 12.04 -0.21 15.23
N SER A 177 11.97 -0.20 16.55
CA SER A 177 10.86 0.44 17.29
C SER A 177 10.71 1.94 16.97
N ARG A 178 11.82 2.63 16.68
CA ARG A 178 11.84 4.06 16.34
C ARG A 178 10.92 4.45 15.18
N TYR A 179 10.65 3.54 14.25
CA TYR A 179 9.82 3.82 13.09
C TYR A 179 8.38 4.14 13.54
N TRP A 180 7.79 3.24 14.33
CA TRP A 180 6.46 3.49 14.88
C TRP A 180 6.46 4.60 15.94
N GLU A 181 7.40 4.60 16.87
CA GLU A 181 7.41 5.59 17.97
C GLU A 181 7.49 7.04 17.49
N SER A 182 8.23 7.30 16.41
CA SER A 182 8.33 8.65 15.83
C SER A 182 7.05 9.02 15.08
N TRP A 183 6.52 8.08 14.31
CA TRP A 183 5.29 8.27 13.53
C TRP A 183 4.06 8.47 14.41
N GLU A 184 3.91 7.66 15.46
CA GLU A 184 2.82 7.74 16.44
C GLU A 184 2.78 9.12 17.11
N LYS A 185 3.92 9.62 17.59
CA LYS A 185 4.02 10.97 18.17
C LYS A 185 3.63 12.07 17.17
N ALA A 186 4.01 11.93 15.90
CA ALA A 186 3.63 12.87 14.85
C ALA A 186 2.11 12.83 14.59
N MET A 187 1.52 11.64 14.50
CA MET A 187 0.08 11.44 14.35
C MET A 187 -0.73 12.02 15.52
N GLU A 188 -0.32 11.76 16.76
CA GLU A 188 -0.96 12.32 17.96
C GLU A 188 -0.97 13.84 17.92
N LYS A 189 0.20 14.44 17.63
CA LYS A 189 0.36 15.89 17.51
C LYS A 189 -0.51 16.47 16.39
N ALA A 190 -0.60 15.78 15.25
CA ALA A 190 -1.35 16.25 14.09
C ALA A 190 -2.87 16.11 14.27
N ILE A 191 -3.35 15.00 14.80
CA ILE A 191 -4.78 14.69 14.79
C ILE A 191 -5.50 15.16 16.06
N LEU A 192 -4.95 14.92 17.26
CA LEU A 192 -5.70 15.13 18.51
C LEU A 192 -6.22 16.57 18.68
N PRO A 193 -5.46 17.63 18.38
CA PRO A 193 -5.96 19.00 18.49
C PRO A 193 -6.99 19.38 17.42
N ASN A 194 -7.06 18.62 16.32
CA ASN A 194 -7.81 18.95 15.11
C ASN A 194 -9.06 18.07 14.90
N GLN A 195 -9.38 17.18 15.85
CA GLN A 195 -10.61 16.41 15.83
C GLN A 195 -11.83 17.32 16.07
N ARG A 196 -12.84 17.19 15.19
CA ARG A 196 -14.15 17.81 15.43
C ARG A 196 -14.84 17.04 16.55
N THR A 197 -15.27 17.76 17.58
CA THR A 197 -16.06 17.25 18.71
C THR A 197 -17.50 17.71 18.62
#